data_AF-A0A6I9PJW6-F1
#
_entry.id   AF-A0A6I9PJW6-F1
#
_cell.length_a   1.000
_cell.length_b   1.000
_cell.length_c   1.000
_cell.angle_alpha   90.00
_cell.angle_beta   90.00
_cell.angle_gamma   90.00
#
_symmetry.space_group_name_H-M   'P 1'
#
loop_
_entity.id
_entity.type
_entity.pdbx_description
1 polymer ?
#
loop_
_entity_poly.entity_id
_entity_poly.type
_entity_poly.pdbx_seq_one_letter_code
_entity_poly.pdbx_strand_id
1 'polypeptide(L)'
;EQELVKIVGIKYEVGLPTLCCLKLSFLDPDSSRLTGGSFSMKYHDMPDVIDFLILRQQFDNARKRQWSIGDRFRSVIDDAWWFGTIESQEPFQPQYPDSLFQCYNVWYVTLFQSAVESTAKFYVIILFICISKEIPS
;
A
#
# COMPACT_ATOMS: atom_id res chain seq x y z
N GLU A 1 -7.93 -12.68 5.26
CA GLU A 1 -6.88 -13.53 4.67
C GLU A 1 -6.32 -12.83 3.44
N GLN A 2 -5.01 -12.94 3.15
CA GLN A 2 -4.38 -12.27 1.99
C GLN A 2 -4.19 -13.30 0.88
N GLU A 3 -4.79 -13.06 -0.28
CA GLU A 3 -4.62 -13.96 -1.43
C GLU A 3 -3.36 -13.59 -2.21
N LEU A 4 -2.44 -14.56 -2.35
CA LEU A 4 -1.26 -14.39 -3.16
C LEU A 4 -1.60 -14.74 -4.61
N VAL A 5 -1.26 -13.83 -5.53
CA VAL A 5 -1.49 -14.00 -6.96
C VAL A 5 -0.24 -13.69 -7.76
N LYS A 6 -0.09 -14.39 -8.88
CA LYS A 6 0.92 -14.10 -9.89
C LYS A 6 0.24 -13.48 -11.11
N ILE A 7 0.79 -12.36 -11.60
CA ILE A 7 0.41 -11.84 -12.91
C ILE A 7 0.92 -12.81 -13.97
N VAL A 8 -0.01 -13.41 -14.73
CA VAL A 8 0.29 -14.34 -15.83
C VAL A 8 -0.09 -13.78 -17.19
N GLY A 9 -0.72 -12.60 -17.23
CA GLY A 9 -1.02 -11.87 -18.46
C GLY A 9 -1.33 -10.42 -18.17
N ILE A 10 -0.89 -9.55 -19.08
CA ILE A 10 -1.19 -8.11 -19.07
C ILE A 10 -1.63 -7.75 -20.48
N LYS A 11 -2.75 -7.05 -20.58
CA LYS A 11 -3.25 -6.45 -21.82
C LYS A 11 -3.70 -5.03 -21.54
N TYR A 12 -3.45 -4.13 -22.47
CA TYR A 12 -3.96 -2.76 -22.38
C TYR A 12 -5.13 -2.60 -23.35
N GLU A 13 -6.25 -2.09 -22.84
CA GLU A 13 -7.36 -1.61 -23.66
C GLU A 13 -7.22 -0.09 -23.77
N VAL A 14 -6.81 0.36 -24.95
CA VAL A 14 -6.57 1.77 -25.24
C VAL A 14 -7.91 2.47 -25.45
N GLY A 15 -8.19 3.47 -24.62
CA GLY A 15 -9.44 4.23 -24.56
C GLY A 15 -9.38 5.29 -23.45
N LEU A 16 -10.49 6.00 -23.24
CA LEU A 16 -10.66 6.93 -22.11
C LEU A 16 -11.61 6.28 -21.08
N PRO A 17 -11.14 5.79 -19.91
CA PRO A 17 -9.74 5.64 -19.49
C PRO A 17 -9.06 4.43 -20.14
N THR A 18 -7.72 4.42 -20.14
CA THR A 18 -6.94 3.24 -20.57
C THR A 18 -6.99 2.19 -19.48
N LEU A 19 -7.42 0.98 -19.81
CA LEU A 19 -7.56 -0.10 -18.84
C LEU A 19 -6.38 -1.07 -18.93
N CYS A 20 -5.73 -1.32 -17.80
CA CYS A 20 -4.84 -2.44 -17.61
C CYS A 20 -5.66 -3.69 -17.26
N CYS A 21 -5.76 -4.62 -18.21
CA CYS A 21 -6.41 -5.90 -18.01
C CYS A 21 -5.37 -6.92 -17.52
N LEU A 22 -5.51 -7.34 -16.27
CA LEU A 22 -4.63 -8.31 -15.63
C LEU A 22 -5.28 -9.69 -15.62
N LYS A 23 -4.52 -10.72 -15.99
CA LYS A 23 -4.84 -12.11 -15.68
C LYS A 23 -3.97 -12.56 -14.50
N LEU A 24 -4.63 -13.00 -13.44
CA LEU A 24 -4.02 -13.32 -12.15
C LEU A 24 -4.26 -14.79 -11.85
N SER A 25 -3.20 -15.53 -11.55
CA SER A 25 -3.29 -16.92 -11.10
C SER A 25 -2.98 -17.01 -9.62
N PHE A 26 -3.77 -17.79 -8.88
CA PHE A 26 -3.56 -17.98 -7.45
C PHE A 26 -2.26 -18.74 -7.18
N LEU A 27 -1.57 -18.31 -6.13
CA LEU A 27 -0.38 -18.95 -5.59
C LEU A 27 -0.72 -19.65 -4.30
N ASP A 28 -0.21 -20.87 -4.16
CA ASP A 28 -0.15 -21.55 -2.88
C ASP A 28 0.84 -20.82 -1.95
N PRO A 29 0.44 -20.42 -0.74
CA PRO A 29 1.25 -19.57 0.12
C PRO A 29 2.54 -20.24 0.60
N ASP A 30 2.54 -21.56 0.76
CA ASP A 30 3.68 -22.32 1.27
C ASP A 30 4.69 -22.65 0.17
N SER A 31 4.21 -23.12 -0.99
CA SER A 31 5.05 -23.58 -2.09
C SER A 31 5.36 -22.51 -3.14
N SER A 32 4.63 -21.38 -3.14
CA SER A 32 4.67 -20.36 -4.20
C SER A 32 4.39 -20.93 -5.60
N ARG A 33 3.73 -22.10 -5.70
CA ARG A 33 3.32 -22.71 -6.97
C ARG A 33 1.92 -22.24 -7.34
N LEU A 34 1.63 -22.28 -8.64
CA LEU A 34 0.28 -21.98 -9.13
C LEU A 34 -0.68 -23.08 -8.67
N THR A 35 -1.81 -22.71 -8.08
CA THR A 35 -2.86 -23.67 -7.67
C THR A 35 -3.72 -24.14 -8.85
N GLY A 36 -3.57 -23.51 -10.02
CA GLY A 36 -4.36 -23.77 -11.23
C GLY A 36 -5.59 -22.85 -11.36
N GLY A 37 -6.05 -22.24 -10.28
CA GLY A 37 -7.10 -21.22 -10.34
C GLY A 37 -6.60 -19.88 -10.88
N SER A 38 -7.46 -19.16 -11.60
CA SER A 38 -7.16 -17.82 -12.09
C SER A 38 -8.41 -16.97 -12.25
N PHE A 39 -8.24 -15.66 -12.20
CA PHE A 39 -9.27 -14.69 -12.53
C PHE A 39 -8.67 -13.55 -13.36
N SER A 40 -9.52 -12.69 -13.90
CA SER A 40 -9.10 -11.50 -14.63
C SER A 40 -9.74 -10.27 -14.02
N MET A 41 -9.01 -9.16 -14.01
CA MET A 41 -9.51 -7.86 -13.56
C MET A 41 -9.12 -6.77 -14.56
N LYS A 42 -9.92 -5.72 -14.62
CA LYS A 42 -9.58 -4.48 -15.32
C LYS A 42 -9.30 -3.42 -14.28
N TYR A 43 -8.14 -2.80 -14.39
CA TYR A 43 -7.67 -1.76 -13.49
C TYR A 43 -7.40 -0.51 -14.32
N HIS A 44 -7.83 0.64 -13.82
CA HIS A 44 -7.36 1.94 -14.27
C HIS A 44 -6.98 2.74 -13.03
N ASP A 45 -5.85 3.43 -13.13
CA ASP A 45 -5.45 4.34 -12.09
C ASP A 45 -6.45 5.50 -12.02
N MET A 46 -6.83 5.87 -10.81
CA MET A 46 -7.82 6.91 -10.54
C MET A 46 -7.23 7.89 -9.53
N PRO A 47 -7.27 9.20 -9.81
CA PRO A 47 -6.92 10.20 -8.82
C PRO A 47 -7.67 9.96 -7.51
N ASP A 48 -6.96 10.14 -6.39
CA ASP A 48 -7.49 9.97 -5.02
C ASP A 48 -7.93 8.54 -4.65
N VAL A 49 -7.79 7.57 -5.55
CA VAL A 49 -8.02 6.15 -5.27
C VAL A 49 -6.69 5.49 -4.98
N ILE A 50 -6.65 4.78 -3.86
CA ILE A 50 -5.41 4.18 -3.40
C ILE A 50 -5.18 2.78 -3.94
N ASP A 51 -3.91 2.48 -4.14
CA ASP A 51 -3.49 1.16 -4.58
C ASP A 51 -3.96 0.07 -3.62
N PHE A 52 -4.49 -1.00 -4.19
CA PHE A 52 -4.87 -2.22 -3.48
C PHE A 52 -4.12 -3.45 -4.00
N LEU A 53 -3.38 -3.32 -5.10
CA LEU A 53 -2.46 -4.34 -5.61
C LEU A 53 -1.04 -3.97 -5.20
N ILE A 54 -0.44 -4.78 -4.32
CA ILE A 54 0.90 -4.54 -3.79
C ILE A 54 1.82 -5.65 -4.26
N LEU A 55 3.04 -5.29 -4.66
CA LEU A 55 4.09 -6.27 -4.88
C LEU A 55 4.42 -6.97 -3.55
N ARG A 56 4.34 -8.31 -3.54
CA ARG A 56 4.63 -9.14 -2.35
C ARG A 56 5.95 -8.78 -1.68
N GLN A 57 7.01 -8.56 -2.45
CA GLN A 57 8.32 -8.19 -1.90
C GLN A 57 8.26 -6.89 -1.10
N GLN A 58 7.53 -5.89 -1.60
CA GLN A 58 7.38 -4.61 -0.89
C GLN A 58 6.60 -4.86 0.41
N PHE A 59 5.46 -5.54 0.30
CA PHE A 59 4.64 -5.94 1.45
C PHE A 59 5.43 -6.69 2.55
N ASP A 60 6.23 -7.68 2.17
CA ASP A 60 7.05 -8.44 3.12
C ASP A 60 8.13 -7.54 3.76
N ASN A 61 8.73 -6.64 2.98
CA ASN A 61 9.77 -5.75 3.46
C ASN A 61 9.28 -4.79 4.53
N ALA A 62 8.15 -4.10 4.36
CA ALA A 62 7.70 -3.21 5.44
C ALA A 62 7.04 -3.94 6.62
N ARG A 63 6.56 -5.18 6.45
CA ARG A 63 6.20 -6.02 7.60
C ARG A 63 7.41 -6.33 8.47
N LYS A 64 8.56 -6.65 7.86
CA LYS A 64 9.81 -6.92 8.59
C LYS A 64 10.37 -5.73 9.35
N ARG A 65 9.96 -4.50 9.02
CA ARG A 65 10.45 -3.28 9.68
C ARG A 65 9.92 -3.06 11.08
N GLN A 66 8.88 -3.81 11.48
CA GLN A 66 8.29 -3.73 12.82
C GLN A 66 7.96 -2.29 13.24
N TRP A 67 7.12 -1.64 12.43
CA TRP A 67 6.65 -0.28 12.73
C TRP A 67 6.00 -0.21 14.11
N SER A 68 6.35 0.83 14.86
CA SER A 68 5.86 1.09 16.22
C SER A 68 5.29 2.51 16.33
N ILE A 69 4.41 2.73 17.30
CA ILE A 69 3.95 4.07 17.66
C ILE A 69 5.16 4.94 18.00
N GLY A 70 5.22 6.15 17.44
CA GLY A 70 6.34 7.07 17.55
C GLY A 70 7.42 6.90 16.48
N ASP A 71 7.38 5.85 15.65
CA ASP A 71 8.30 5.73 14.52
C ASP A 71 8.03 6.86 13.50
N ARG A 72 9.11 7.50 13.06
CA ARG A 72 9.08 8.51 12.00
C ARG A 72 9.25 7.87 10.63
N PHE A 73 8.59 8.44 9.63
CA PHE A 73 8.64 7.98 8.25
C PHE A 73 8.70 9.16 7.29
N ARG A 74 9.12 8.85 6.06
CA ARG A 74 8.98 9.74 4.90
C ARG A 74 8.33 8.99 3.74
N SER A 75 7.49 9.64 2.96
CA SER A 75 6.84 9.08 1.77
C SER A 75 6.86 10.07 0.63
N VAL A 76 6.82 9.58 -0.62
CA VAL A 76 6.56 10.42 -1.80
C VAL A 76 5.07 10.32 -2.13
N ILE A 77 4.40 11.47 -2.25
CA ILE A 77 2.99 11.59 -2.66
C ILE A 77 2.89 12.83 -3.54
N ASP A 78 2.27 12.72 -4.71
CA ASP A 78 2.10 13.79 -5.70
C ASP A 78 3.42 14.54 -5.98
N ASP A 79 4.48 13.78 -6.26
CA ASP A 79 5.84 14.27 -6.51
C ASP A 79 6.48 15.09 -5.36
N ALA A 80 5.89 15.06 -4.16
CA ALA A 80 6.39 15.74 -2.98
C ALA A 80 6.79 14.76 -1.87
N TRP A 81 7.79 15.14 -1.07
CA TRP A 81 8.18 14.42 0.14
C TRP A 81 7.31 14.83 1.33
N TRP A 82 6.72 13.82 1.98
CA TRP A 82 5.92 13.95 3.19
C TRP A 82 6.63 13.27 4.34
N PHE A 83 6.74 13.96 5.47
CA PHE A 83 7.28 13.42 6.71
C PHE A 83 6.16 13.28 7.74
N GLY A 84 6.22 12.22 8.52
CA GLY A 84 5.23 11.98 9.56
C GLY A 84 5.71 11.02 10.62
N THR A 85 4.84 10.80 11.60
CA THR A 85 5.08 9.88 12.71
C THR A 85 3.84 9.03 12.95
N ILE A 86 4.04 7.77 13.30
CA ILE A 86 2.95 6.84 13.64
C ILE A 86 2.37 7.22 15.01
N GLU A 87 1.07 7.49 15.05
CA GLU A 87 0.35 7.87 16.26
C GLU A 87 -0.34 6.67 16.91
N SER A 88 -1.04 5.87 16.11
CA SER A 88 -1.75 4.68 16.59
C SER A 88 -1.91 3.65 15.49
N GLN A 89 -2.36 2.46 15.88
CA GLN A 89 -2.66 1.37 14.96
C GLN A 89 -4.03 0.78 15.29
N GLU A 90 -4.94 0.80 14.33
CA GLU A 90 -6.28 0.22 14.43
C GLU A 90 -6.75 -0.26 13.05
N PRO A 91 -7.58 -1.30 12.94
CA PRO A 91 -8.06 -1.77 11.64
C PRO A 91 -8.93 -0.69 10.96
N PHE A 92 -8.75 -0.51 9.66
CA PHE A 92 -9.58 0.41 8.87
C PHE A 92 -11.07 0.06 8.93
N GLN A 93 -11.36 -1.25 8.90
CA GLN A 93 -12.70 -1.80 9.00
C GLN A 93 -12.73 -2.79 10.15
N PRO A 94 -13.58 -2.58 11.19
CA PRO A 94 -13.66 -3.47 12.35
C PRO A 94 -14.03 -4.92 12.00
N GLN A 95 -14.66 -5.14 10.84
CA GLN A 95 -15.01 -6.48 10.35
C GLN A 95 -13.78 -7.29 9.91
N TYR A 96 -12.65 -6.63 9.68
CA TYR A 96 -11.39 -7.23 9.26
C TYR A 96 -10.27 -6.82 10.23
N PRO A 97 -10.31 -7.30 11.49
CA PRO A 97 -9.39 -6.86 12.55
C PRO A 97 -7.92 -7.16 12.25
N ASP A 98 -7.64 -8.21 11.48
CA ASP A 98 -6.28 -8.61 11.10
C ASP A 98 -5.79 -7.94 9.79
N SER A 99 -6.59 -7.03 9.23
CA SER A 99 -6.23 -6.34 7.99
C SER A 99 -5.15 -5.29 8.25
N LEU A 100 -4.04 -5.40 7.52
CA LEU A 100 -2.99 -4.37 7.52
C LEU A 100 -3.31 -3.20 6.59
N PHE A 101 -4.44 -3.27 5.88
CA PHE A 101 -4.92 -2.20 5.01
C PHE A 101 -5.27 -0.97 5.83
N GLN A 102 -4.58 0.15 5.58
CA GLN A 102 -4.80 1.43 6.27
C GLN A 102 -4.86 1.31 7.80
N CYS A 103 -4.02 0.46 8.39
CA CYS A 103 -4.09 0.18 9.81
C CYS A 103 -3.33 1.18 10.71
N TYR A 104 -2.53 2.09 10.15
CA TYR A 104 -1.77 3.08 10.93
C TYR A 104 -2.40 4.46 10.79
N ASN A 105 -2.65 5.11 11.92
CA ASN A 105 -2.95 6.53 11.99
C ASN A 105 -1.63 7.30 12.17
N VAL A 106 -1.48 8.42 11.44
CA VAL A 106 -0.24 9.19 11.37
C VAL A 106 -0.53 10.68 11.46
N TRP A 107 0.46 11.44 11.93
CA TRP A 107 0.45 12.91 11.87
C TRP A 107 1.61 13.42 11.02
N TYR A 108 1.44 14.59 10.40
CA TYR A 108 2.36 15.17 9.41
C TYR A 108 3.15 16.37 9.92
N VAL A 109 4.35 16.53 9.40
CA VAL A 109 5.08 17.80 9.39
C VAL A 109 5.36 18.17 7.93
N THR A 110 4.58 19.09 7.36
CA THR A 110 4.92 19.72 6.08
C THR A 110 6.13 20.63 6.29
N LEU A 111 7.24 20.39 5.57
CA LEU A 111 8.41 21.28 5.62
C LEU A 111 8.25 22.56 4.78
N PHE A 112 7.17 22.71 4.02
CA PHE A 112 6.86 23.96 3.30
C PHE A 112 5.36 24.26 3.29
N GLN A 113 5.06 25.53 3.55
CA GLN A 113 3.76 26.22 3.57
C GLN A 113 2.75 25.83 4.66
N SER A 114 2.57 26.76 5.61
CA SER A 114 1.38 26.99 6.45
C SER A 114 0.75 25.77 7.12
N ALA A 115 0.89 25.71 8.45
CA ALA A 115 0.20 24.81 9.36
C ALA A 115 -1.26 24.56 8.96
N VAL A 116 -1.51 23.40 8.38
CA VAL A 116 -2.80 22.73 8.48
C VAL A 116 -2.50 21.42 9.19
N GLU A 117 -2.69 21.42 10.50
CA GLU A 117 -2.72 20.20 11.31
C GLU A 117 -3.95 19.39 10.91
N SER A 118 -3.80 18.57 9.87
CA SER A 118 -4.83 17.62 9.46
C SER A 118 -4.41 16.24 9.94
N THR A 119 -5.18 15.66 10.86
CA THR A 119 -5.19 14.21 11.08
C THR A 119 -5.72 13.56 9.82
N ALA A 120 -4.82 13.01 9.01
CA ALA A 120 -5.21 12.31 7.81
C ALA A 120 -4.86 10.83 7.97
N LYS A 121 -5.88 9.97 7.85
CA LYS A 121 -5.72 8.52 7.80
C LYS A 121 -5.09 8.18 6.46
N PHE A 122 -3.77 8.03 6.44
CA PHE A 122 -3.06 7.74 5.19
C PHE A 122 -2.72 6.28 5.01
N TYR A 123 -2.51 6.00 3.73
CA TYR A 123 -2.61 4.71 3.10
C TYR A 123 -1.34 3.89 3.28
N VAL A 124 -1.43 2.90 4.18
CA VAL A 124 -0.37 1.93 4.48
C VAL A 124 0.05 1.08 3.27
N ILE A 125 -0.61 1.21 2.10
CA ILE A 125 -0.15 0.59 0.86
C ILE A 125 0.94 1.41 0.15
N ILE A 126 0.88 2.74 0.20
CA ILE A 126 1.92 3.62 -0.37
C ILE A 126 3.15 3.73 0.56
N LEU A 127 3.01 3.35 1.84
CA LEU A 127 4.14 3.15 2.76
C LEU A 127 5.03 1.95 2.42
N PHE A 128 4.64 1.09 1.47
CA PHE A 128 5.46 -0.05 1.08
C PHE A 128 6.46 0.26 -0.04
N ILE A 129 6.25 1.30 -0.86
CA ILE A 129 7.08 1.52 -2.06
C ILE A 129 8.20 2.55 -1.85
N CYS A 130 8.07 3.51 -0.93
CA CYS A 130 9.05 4.62 -0.91
C CYS A 130 9.45 5.13 0.48
N ILE A 131 9.59 4.24 1.46
CA ILE A 131 9.90 4.68 2.82
C ILE A 131 11.27 4.18 3.25
N SER A 132 12.07 5.06 3.79
CA SER A 132 13.23 4.73 4.63
C SER A 132 12.78 5.00 6.07
N LYS A 133 12.88 4.01 6.97
CA LYS A 133 12.74 4.29 8.41
C LYS A 133 13.92 5.17 8.78
N GLU A 134 13.66 6.36 9.31
CA GLU A 134 14.74 7.18 9.86
C GLU A 134 15.18 6.53 11.18
N ILE A 135 16.30 5.82 11.13
CA ILE A 135 16.99 5.36 12.33
C ILE A 135 17.76 6.56 12.86
N PRO A 136 17.47 7.07 14.07
CA PRO A 136 18.29 8.13 14.65
C PRO A 136 19.73 7.63 14.78
N SER A 137 20.68 8.44 14.29
CA SER A 137 22.12 8.23 14.43
C SER A 137 22.57 8.23 15.88
#